data_AF-A0A0C9UY63-F1
#
_entry.id   AF-A0A0C9UY63-F1
#
_cell.length_a   1.000
_cell.length_b   1.000
_cell.length_c   1.000
_cell.angle_alpha   90.00
_cell.angle_beta   90.00
_cell.angle_gamma   90.00
#
_symmetry.space_group_name_H-M   'P 1'
#
loop_
_entity.id
_entity.type
_entity.pdbx_description
1 polymer ?
#
loop_
_entity_poly.entity_id
_entity_poly.type
_entity_poly.pdbx_seq_one_letter_code
_entity_poly.pdbx_strand_id
1 'polypeptide(L)'
;MSRAPPYNPSFNPSNERMQAPYHGTNANSAASSTASLLPPSSRGTVPVAPSPGFSRSNNASSLRSVASQASLASSMQGHSLSDKFSLSPDPSIWMAVNQQEPDDYLHNPDPKRDRKNDKGGTILTTRGIANLGCLFILVAGLTTLFAGYPLITYFTRKPTSTLGAFNLGGTNASGQVPELIGHRALVDPATPTDALTKVATDGSTWDIVFSDEFETPGRSFYPGDDPYWEAVDLHYWQTNNLECACTCPDESHPGPRLPDGRLRGRAAPEIDIFEAQVDTTRMVGTVSQSGQWAPFNNEYTWDNTTENPANLVIYNATITELNAYKGGAFQQATSGLSITNQTCYTQGAAALAGENCFAVYGYEYLPDREKGYITWINNGEPAWTINAAGMGPDPIVEIGQRIIPEEPMYIIMNLGISENFGFVDFANLVFPTEMRVDWVRVYQPKGKTNIGCDPPDYPTQAYINTYIEAYTNPNLTTWVDDYKQTFPKNNLTATCN
;
A
#
# COMPACT_ATOMS: atom_id res chain seq x y z
N MET A 1 76.80 3.00 11.07
CA MET A 1 76.30 4.39 10.89
C MET A 1 74.82 4.28 10.56
N SER A 2 73.83 4.70 11.35
CA SER A 2 73.78 5.27 12.69
C SER A 2 72.58 4.62 13.42
N ARG A 3 72.71 4.47 14.74
CA ARG A 3 71.78 3.84 15.69
C ARG A 3 70.75 4.86 16.22
N ALA A 4 69.49 4.45 16.36
CA ALA A 4 68.62 4.44 17.58
C ALA A 4 68.45 5.75 18.45
N PRO A 5 67.51 5.83 19.42
CA PRO A 5 66.06 5.51 19.44
C PRO A 5 65.23 6.56 20.27
N PRO A 6 64.23 6.25 21.17
CA PRO A 6 62.92 6.93 21.22
C PRO A 6 62.65 7.75 22.51
N TYR A 7 61.51 8.47 22.61
CA TYR A 7 60.97 8.90 23.92
C TYR A 7 59.47 9.25 23.89
N ASN A 8 58.75 8.71 24.87
CA ASN A 8 57.44 9.06 25.45
C ASN A 8 57.67 8.91 26.99
N PRO A 9 56.83 9.28 27.99
CA PRO A 9 55.67 10.20 28.13
C PRO A 9 55.79 11.15 29.36
N SER A 10 54.80 12.02 29.62
CA SER A 10 54.44 12.57 30.96
C SER A 10 53.15 13.42 30.84
N PHE A 11 51.96 13.07 31.36
CA PHE A 11 51.46 13.09 32.77
C PHE A 11 51.79 14.44 33.47
N ASN A 12 50.90 15.22 34.11
CA ASN A 12 49.63 15.01 34.85
C ASN A 12 49.07 16.43 35.30
N PRO A 13 48.21 16.59 36.32
CA PRO A 13 46.76 16.34 36.53
C PRO A 13 45.92 17.63 36.78
N SER A 14 44.58 17.56 36.71
CA SER A 14 43.67 17.86 37.86
C SER A 14 42.19 18.02 37.47
N ASN A 15 41.38 17.16 38.11
CA ASN A 15 40.01 17.32 38.65
C ASN A 15 38.88 17.82 37.74
N GLU A 16 37.72 17.14 37.64
CA GLU A 16 37.00 16.51 38.74
C GLU A 16 36.06 15.38 38.25
N ARG A 17 36.14 14.23 38.90
CA ARG A 17 35.11 13.18 38.89
C ARG A 17 33.96 13.60 39.79
N MET A 18 32.72 13.44 39.34
CA MET A 18 31.66 12.92 40.20
C MET A 18 30.95 11.77 39.49
N GLN A 19 31.03 10.59 40.11
CA GLN A 19 30.19 9.42 39.83
C GLN A 19 28.98 9.43 40.77
N ALA A 20 27.88 8.90 40.23
CA ALA A 20 26.72 8.27 40.87
C ALA A 20 25.57 9.18 41.37
N PRO A 21 24.32 8.67 41.55
CA PRO A 21 23.71 7.39 41.11
C PRO A 21 22.34 7.55 40.40
N TYR A 22 21.85 6.44 39.85
CA TYR A 22 20.46 6.19 39.45
C TYR A 22 19.43 6.53 40.56
N HIS A 23 18.36 7.24 40.20
CA HIS A 23 17.01 7.02 40.73
C HIS A 23 15.99 7.53 39.71
N GLY A 24 15.09 6.64 39.27
CA GLY A 24 14.03 6.95 38.32
C GLY A 24 12.87 7.70 38.95
N THR A 25 12.23 8.54 38.13
CA THR A 25 10.81 8.89 38.25
C THR A 25 10.25 9.17 36.85
N ASN A 26 9.11 8.54 36.57
CA ASN A 26 8.24 8.70 35.42
C ASN A 26 8.12 10.14 34.91
N ALA A 27 8.30 10.32 33.59
CA ALA A 27 7.71 11.41 32.85
C ALA A 27 7.39 10.94 31.43
N ASN A 28 6.14 11.15 31.03
CA ASN A 28 5.59 10.90 29.70
C ASN A 28 6.51 11.48 28.60
N SER A 29 7.02 10.63 27.73
CA SER A 29 7.75 11.06 26.53
C SER A 29 6.83 10.93 25.33
N ALA A 30 6.06 11.99 25.08
CA ALA A 30 5.52 12.26 23.76
C ALA A 30 6.69 12.44 22.79
N ALA A 31 6.59 11.84 21.60
CA ALA A 31 7.51 12.02 20.49
C ALA A 31 7.81 13.51 20.28
N SER A 32 9.08 13.89 20.39
CA SER A 32 9.54 15.27 20.23
C SER A 32 10.21 15.43 18.86
N SER A 33 9.62 16.28 18.02
CA SER A 33 10.30 16.97 16.93
C SER A 33 10.31 18.47 17.25
N THR A 34 11.50 19.00 17.54
CA THR A 34 11.84 20.43 17.69
C THR A 34 12.48 20.90 16.37
N ALA A 35 12.44 22.13 15.87
CA ALA A 35 11.85 23.42 16.24
C ALA A 35 11.96 24.34 15.01
N SER A 36 11.10 25.35 14.89
CA SER A 36 11.40 26.62 14.21
C SER A 36 10.54 27.72 14.80
N LEU A 37 11.19 28.73 15.41
CA LEU A 37 10.60 29.89 16.08
C LEU A 37 10.82 31.15 15.24
N LEU A 38 9.76 31.90 14.91
CA LEU A 38 9.73 33.38 14.79
C LEU A 38 8.28 33.91 15.04
N PRO A 39 8.08 35.19 15.44
CA PRO A 39 7.05 35.66 16.40
C PRO A 39 5.72 36.19 15.80
N PRO A 40 4.67 36.48 16.61
CA PRO A 40 3.32 36.73 16.12
C PRO A 40 3.08 38.19 15.73
N SER A 41 2.36 38.42 14.63
CA SER A 41 1.79 39.73 14.29
C SER A 41 0.29 39.78 14.62
N SER A 42 -0.14 40.98 14.98
CA SER A 42 -1.27 41.32 15.83
C SER A 42 -2.64 41.38 15.12
N ARG A 43 -3.67 41.10 15.93
CA ARG A 43 -5.12 41.35 15.75
C ARG A 43 -5.50 42.69 15.09
N GLY A 44 -6.54 42.63 14.27
CA GLY A 44 -7.45 43.74 13.96
C GLY A 44 -8.90 43.23 13.83
N THR A 45 -9.82 43.85 14.55
CA THR A 45 -11.21 43.43 14.81
C THR A 45 -12.26 44.35 14.16
N VAL A 46 -13.31 43.75 13.55
CA VAL A 46 -14.77 44.10 13.64
C VAL A 46 -15.27 45.33 12.79
N PRO A 47 -16.58 45.55 12.43
CA PRO A 47 -17.85 44.76 12.53
C PRO A 47 -18.76 44.63 11.27
N VAL A 48 -19.80 43.80 11.44
CA VAL A 48 -21.07 43.63 10.69
C VAL A 48 -22.14 44.68 11.08
N ALA A 49 -23.03 45.10 10.15
CA ALA A 49 -24.41 45.62 10.41
C ALA A 49 -25.23 45.87 9.11
N PRO A 50 -26.59 46.02 9.15
CA PRO A 50 -27.53 45.29 8.28
C PRO A 50 -28.50 46.13 7.39
N SER A 51 -29.43 45.39 6.75
CA SER A 51 -30.50 45.65 5.75
C SER A 51 -31.36 46.94 5.83
N PRO A 52 -32.16 47.24 4.77
CA PRO A 52 -33.61 46.95 4.76
C PRO A 52 -34.08 46.42 3.37
N GLY A 53 -35.17 45.66 3.14
CA GLY A 53 -36.50 45.56 3.75
C GLY A 53 -37.53 46.30 2.88
N PHE A 54 -38.44 45.60 2.17
CA PHE A 54 -39.85 45.94 1.87
C PHE A 54 -40.49 44.97 0.85
N SER A 55 -41.82 45.01 0.73
CA SER A 55 -42.74 43.86 0.78
C SER A 55 -43.73 43.72 -0.38
N ARG A 56 -44.21 42.47 -0.59
CA ARG A 56 -45.52 41.97 -1.11
C ARG A 56 -46.36 42.79 -2.10
N SER A 57 -46.82 42.14 -3.19
CA SER A 57 -48.26 42.02 -3.52
C SER A 57 -48.57 40.94 -4.57
N ASN A 58 -49.80 40.43 -4.49
CA ASN A 58 -50.43 39.33 -5.23
C ASN A 58 -50.77 39.68 -6.69
N ASN A 59 -50.82 38.70 -7.61
CA ASN A 59 -52.08 38.21 -8.20
C ASN A 59 -51.89 37.13 -9.28
N ALA A 60 -52.99 36.40 -9.50
CA ALA A 60 -53.16 35.13 -10.17
C ALA A 60 -53.42 35.18 -11.69
N SER A 61 -53.60 33.99 -12.27
CA SER A 61 -54.30 33.59 -13.52
C SER A 61 -53.66 33.98 -14.86
N SER A 62 -53.10 33.04 -15.62
CA SER A 62 -53.74 32.12 -16.60
C SER A 62 -54.36 32.81 -17.82
N LEU A 63 -53.84 32.53 -19.02
CA LEU A 63 -54.57 31.90 -20.14
C LEU A 63 -53.74 31.89 -21.44
N ARG A 64 -54.13 30.93 -22.29
CA ARG A 64 -53.46 30.38 -23.47
C ARG A 64 -53.71 31.16 -24.77
N SER A 65 -52.98 30.71 -25.81
CA SER A 65 -53.23 30.80 -27.27
C SER A 65 -52.76 32.09 -27.94
N VAL A 66 -52.07 32.07 -29.09
CA VAL A 66 -52.51 31.48 -30.36
C VAL A 66 -51.33 30.97 -31.21
N ALA A 67 -51.60 29.93 -32.01
CA ALA A 67 -50.70 29.24 -32.94
C ALA A 67 -50.50 29.99 -34.28
N SER A 68 -49.45 29.62 -35.02
CA SER A 68 -49.44 29.66 -36.49
C SER A 68 -48.60 28.52 -37.07
N GLN A 69 -49.22 27.77 -37.99
CA GLN A 69 -48.75 26.61 -38.75
C GLN A 69 -47.74 26.98 -39.86
N ALA A 70 -46.86 26.03 -40.21
CA ALA A 70 -46.40 25.67 -41.57
C ALA A 70 -45.44 24.45 -41.46
N SER A 71 -45.91 23.21 -41.62
CA SER A 71 -46.08 22.41 -42.86
C SER A 71 -44.85 21.58 -43.31
N LEU A 72 -44.95 20.26 -43.09
CA LEU A 72 -44.47 19.08 -43.85
C LEU A 72 -43.00 18.93 -44.29
N ALA A 73 -42.33 17.89 -43.76
CA ALA A 73 -41.74 16.78 -44.54
C ALA A 73 -41.29 15.62 -43.62
N SER A 74 -41.35 14.42 -44.16
CA SER A 74 -41.48 13.11 -43.48
C SER A 74 -40.16 12.44 -43.08
N SER A 75 -40.26 11.68 -41.97
CA SER A 75 -39.64 10.38 -41.66
C SER A 75 -38.12 10.24 -41.52
N MET A 76 -37.66 10.34 -40.27
CA MET A 76 -36.85 9.29 -39.63
C MET A 76 -36.89 9.53 -38.11
N GLN A 77 -37.69 8.78 -37.37
CA GLN A 77 -37.58 8.73 -35.90
C GLN A 77 -38.23 7.46 -35.37
N GLY A 78 -37.44 6.72 -34.60
CA GLY A 78 -37.79 5.42 -34.04
C GLY A 78 -39.04 5.50 -33.17
N HIS A 79 -39.85 4.45 -33.25
CA HIS A 79 -41.02 4.28 -32.39
C HIS A 79 -40.58 4.21 -30.93
N SER A 80 -40.84 5.27 -30.18
CA SER A 80 -40.83 5.21 -28.72
C SER A 80 -42.01 4.36 -28.28
N LEU A 81 -41.82 3.47 -27.29
CA LEU A 81 -42.91 2.74 -26.64
C LEU A 81 -44.03 3.67 -26.15
N SER A 82 -43.71 4.94 -25.91
CA SER A 82 -44.69 5.98 -25.55
C SER A 82 -45.74 6.26 -26.63
N ASP A 83 -45.47 5.99 -27.92
CA ASP A 83 -46.46 6.18 -28.99
C ASP A 83 -47.57 5.13 -28.96
N LYS A 84 -47.31 3.95 -28.37
CA LYS A 84 -48.33 2.90 -28.19
C LYS A 84 -49.23 3.12 -26.97
N PHE A 85 -48.84 4.01 -26.05
CA PHE A 85 -49.56 4.26 -24.79
C PHE A 85 -49.90 5.74 -24.58
N SER A 86 -49.74 6.58 -25.62
CA SER A 86 -50.12 7.99 -25.57
C SER A 86 -51.64 8.11 -25.72
N LEU A 87 -52.32 8.23 -24.58
CA LEU A 87 -53.72 8.57 -24.54
C LEU A 87 -53.92 10.01 -25.07
N SER A 88 -54.84 10.20 -26.01
CA SER A 88 -55.17 11.53 -26.57
C SER A 88 -55.60 12.49 -25.44
N PRO A 89 -55.15 13.76 -25.41
CA PRO A 89 -55.53 14.72 -24.36
C PRO A 89 -57.01 15.16 -24.36
N ASP A 90 -57.84 14.55 -25.21
CA ASP A 90 -59.30 14.77 -25.27
C ASP A 90 -60.04 13.81 -24.30
N PRO A 91 -60.66 14.34 -23.22
CA PRO A 91 -61.36 13.54 -22.22
C PRO A 91 -62.56 12.76 -22.79
N SER A 92 -63.10 13.16 -23.95
CA SER A 92 -64.24 12.48 -24.57
C SER A 92 -63.87 11.12 -25.17
N ILE A 93 -62.58 10.92 -25.50
CA ILE A 93 -62.05 9.67 -26.05
C ILE A 93 -61.76 8.66 -24.93
N TRP A 94 -61.49 9.15 -23.71
CA TRP A 94 -61.32 8.32 -22.50
C TRP A 94 -62.65 7.97 -21.84
N MET A 95 -63.77 8.53 -22.32
CA MET A 95 -65.10 8.22 -21.79
C MET A 95 -65.70 6.94 -22.38
N ALA A 96 -64.95 6.21 -23.21
CA ALA A 96 -65.25 4.84 -23.62
C ALA A 96 -64.69 3.78 -22.63
N VAL A 97 -64.22 4.17 -21.44
CA VAL A 97 -63.64 3.30 -20.40
C VAL A 97 -64.74 2.62 -19.58
N ASN A 98 -65.69 1.98 -20.27
CA ASN A 98 -66.68 1.10 -19.64
C ASN A 98 -66.63 -0.31 -20.29
N GLN A 99 -65.51 -0.64 -20.94
CA GLN A 99 -65.23 -2.00 -21.35
C GLN A 99 -64.59 -2.73 -20.18
N GLN A 100 -65.29 -3.75 -19.69
CA GLN A 100 -64.77 -4.65 -18.69
C GLN A 100 -63.59 -5.43 -19.27
N GLU A 101 -62.39 -5.22 -18.73
CA GLU A 101 -61.19 -5.95 -19.14
C GLU A 101 -61.28 -7.41 -18.66
N PRO A 102 -60.68 -8.37 -19.40
CA PRO A 102 -60.78 -9.79 -19.05
C PRO A 102 -60.25 -10.16 -17.67
N ASP A 103 -59.35 -9.35 -17.10
CA ASP A 103 -58.74 -9.49 -15.78
C ASP A 103 -59.33 -8.56 -14.72
N ASP A 104 -60.33 -7.74 -15.06
CA ASP A 104 -61.04 -6.88 -14.09
C ASP A 104 -61.62 -7.68 -12.92
N TYR A 105 -61.95 -8.97 -13.12
CA TYR A 105 -62.40 -9.86 -12.05
C TYR A 105 -61.33 -10.06 -10.95
N LEU A 106 -60.05 -9.88 -11.26
CA LEU A 106 -58.95 -10.07 -10.31
C LEU A 106 -58.80 -8.87 -9.38
N HIS A 107 -59.07 -7.67 -9.91
CA HIS A 107 -58.79 -6.38 -9.26
C HIS A 107 -60.05 -5.66 -8.73
N ASN A 108 -61.23 -5.90 -9.30
CA ASN A 108 -62.48 -5.29 -8.83
C ASN A 108 -63.11 -6.09 -7.68
N PRO A 109 -63.51 -5.42 -6.58
CA PRO A 109 -64.21 -6.07 -5.48
C PRO A 109 -65.63 -6.48 -5.94
N ASP A 110 -65.96 -7.76 -5.83
CA ASP A 110 -67.30 -8.29 -6.14
C ASP A 110 -67.96 -8.73 -4.83
N PRO A 111 -68.92 -7.95 -4.29
CA PRO A 111 -69.57 -8.26 -3.02
C PRO A 111 -70.26 -9.63 -2.97
N LYS A 112 -70.67 -10.21 -4.12
CA LYS A 112 -71.31 -11.53 -4.16
C LYS A 112 -70.28 -12.66 -4.17
N ARG A 113 -69.20 -12.53 -4.95
CA ARG A 113 -68.09 -13.51 -4.97
C ARG A 113 -67.31 -13.48 -3.66
N ASP A 114 -66.98 -12.29 -3.18
CA ASP A 114 -66.18 -12.10 -1.98
C ASP A 114 -66.97 -12.56 -0.73
N ARG A 115 -68.30 -12.38 -0.70
CA ARG A 115 -69.16 -12.96 0.35
C ARG A 115 -69.26 -14.49 0.28
N LYS A 116 -69.13 -15.10 -0.92
CA LYS A 116 -69.17 -16.56 -1.11
C LYS A 116 -67.83 -17.22 -0.71
N ASN A 117 -66.70 -16.57 -0.99
CA ASN A 117 -65.37 -17.07 -0.67
C ASN A 117 -64.93 -16.73 0.75
N ASP A 118 -65.20 -15.52 1.24
CA ASP A 118 -64.69 -15.01 2.52
C ASP A 118 -65.72 -15.10 3.66
N LYS A 119 -66.96 -15.53 3.37
CA LYS A 119 -68.08 -15.71 4.33
C LYS A 119 -68.30 -14.54 5.31
N GLY A 120 -67.87 -13.33 4.98
CA GLY A 120 -67.98 -12.15 5.84
C GLY A 120 -67.00 -12.08 7.02
N GLY A 121 -65.92 -12.88 7.02
CA GLY A 121 -64.85 -12.79 8.01
C GLY A 121 -63.79 -11.75 7.62
N THR A 122 -63.49 -10.82 8.51
CA THR A 122 -62.69 -9.62 8.18
C THR A 122 -61.17 -9.76 8.35
N ILE A 123 -60.65 -10.91 8.84
CA ILE A 123 -59.24 -10.98 9.30
C ILE A 123 -58.44 -12.20 8.78
N LEU A 124 -59.07 -13.35 8.51
CA LEU A 124 -58.38 -14.59 8.14
C LEU A 124 -58.90 -15.17 6.81
N THR A 125 -58.74 -14.42 5.73
CA THR A 125 -59.03 -14.90 4.37
C THR A 125 -57.81 -15.59 3.76
N THR A 126 -58.02 -16.53 2.84
CA THR A 126 -56.94 -17.20 2.10
C THR A 126 -56.06 -16.20 1.35
N ARG A 127 -56.66 -15.09 0.87
CA ARG A 127 -55.94 -13.96 0.28
C ARG A 127 -55.07 -13.21 1.30
N GLY A 128 -55.59 -12.97 2.50
CA GLY A 128 -54.83 -12.34 3.58
C GLY A 128 -53.62 -13.18 4.02
N ILE A 129 -53.80 -14.50 4.16
CA ILE A 129 -52.71 -15.44 4.50
C ILE A 129 -51.66 -15.49 3.39
N ALA A 130 -52.06 -15.50 2.12
CA ALA A 130 -51.12 -15.50 0.99
C ALA A 130 -50.28 -14.21 0.93
N ASN A 131 -50.91 -13.05 1.14
CA ASN A 131 -50.21 -11.76 1.13
C ASN A 131 -49.26 -11.61 2.33
N LEU A 132 -49.70 -12.01 3.54
CA LEU A 132 -48.84 -12.01 4.73
C LEU A 132 -47.68 -13.00 4.60
N GLY A 133 -47.92 -14.17 4.01
CA GLY A 133 -46.87 -15.14 3.72
C GLY A 133 -45.84 -14.62 2.71
N CYS A 134 -46.30 -13.98 1.63
CA CYS A 134 -45.41 -13.35 0.66
C CYS A 134 -44.57 -12.23 1.28
N LEU A 135 -45.20 -11.36 2.08
CA LEU A 135 -44.50 -10.30 2.80
C LEU A 135 -43.47 -10.86 3.79
N PHE A 136 -43.81 -11.93 4.51
CA PHE A 136 -42.88 -12.59 5.41
C PHE A 136 -41.67 -13.16 4.67
N ILE A 137 -41.87 -13.83 3.53
CA ILE A 137 -40.78 -14.37 2.71
C ILE A 137 -39.88 -13.25 2.17
N LEU A 138 -40.46 -12.14 1.71
CA LEU A 138 -39.70 -10.98 1.23
C LEU A 138 -38.87 -10.34 2.34
N VAL A 139 -39.47 -10.10 3.51
CA VAL A 139 -38.76 -9.53 4.66
C VAL A 139 -37.68 -10.48 5.14
N ALA A 140 -37.98 -11.78 5.30
CA ALA A 140 -37.00 -12.78 5.70
C ALA A 140 -35.86 -12.89 4.69
N GLY A 141 -36.16 -12.84 3.39
CA GLY A 141 -35.17 -12.85 2.31
C GLY A 141 -34.25 -11.62 2.36
N LEU A 142 -34.82 -10.42 2.50
CA LEU A 142 -34.04 -9.18 2.61
C LEU A 142 -33.22 -9.13 3.90
N THR A 143 -33.79 -9.50 5.05
CA THR A 143 -33.04 -9.57 6.31
C THR A 143 -31.93 -10.62 6.24
N THR A 144 -32.18 -11.78 5.62
CA THR A 144 -31.14 -12.80 5.44
C THR A 144 -30.06 -12.32 4.47
N LEU A 145 -30.41 -11.61 3.40
CA LEU A 145 -29.42 -11.10 2.44
C LEU A 145 -28.57 -9.96 3.01
N PHE A 146 -29.16 -9.02 3.74
CA PHE A 146 -28.47 -7.80 4.18
C PHE A 146 -27.92 -7.86 5.61
N ALA A 147 -28.50 -8.66 6.50
CA ALA A 147 -28.01 -8.83 7.87
C ALA A 147 -27.50 -10.26 8.13
N GLY A 148 -28.23 -11.28 7.67
CA GLY A 148 -27.85 -12.68 7.86
C GLY A 148 -26.58 -13.08 7.12
N TYR A 149 -26.45 -12.71 5.85
CA TYR A 149 -25.33 -13.12 5.00
C TYR A 149 -23.99 -12.57 5.50
N PRO A 150 -23.86 -11.28 5.89
CA PRO A 150 -22.64 -10.78 6.51
C PRO A 150 -22.29 -11.50 7.82
N LEU A 151 -23.27 -11.74 8.70
CA LEU A 151 -23.06 -12.42 9.99
C LEU A 151 -22.66 -13.89 9.82
N ILE A 152 -23.38 -14.64 8.98
CA ILE A 152 -23.06 -16.03 8.67
C ILE A 152 -21.67 -16.09 8.07
N THR A 153 -21.36 -15.26 7.07
CA THR A 153 -20.04 -15.22 6.45
C THR A 153 -18.94 -14.90 7.48
N TYR A 154 -19.15 -13.94 8.38
CA TYR A 154 -18.20 -13.60 9.44
C TYR A 154 -17.91 -14.78 10.37
N PHE A 155 -18.94 -15.51 10.82
CA PHE A 155 -18.78 -16.63 11.76
C PHE A 155 -18.46 -17.98 11.11
N THR A 156 -18.70 -18.15 9.80
CA THR A 156 -18.41 -19.40 9.07
C THR A 156 -17.18 -19.31 8.18
N ARG A 157 -16.50 -18.16 8.12
CA ARG A 157 -15.18 -18.04 7.48
C ARG A 157 -14.24 -19.05 8.13
N LYS A 158 -13.89 -20.09 7.38
CA LYS A 158 -12.72 -20.91 7.70
C LYS A 158 -11.51 -20.13 7.16
N PRO A 159 -10.45 -19.93 7.94
CA PRO A 159 -9.20 -19.45 7.38
C PRO A 159 -8.83 -20.41 6.25
N THR A 160 -8.54 -19.88 5.07
CA THR A 160 -8.03 -20.64 3.94
C THR A 160 -6.75 -21.32 4.39
N SER A 161 -6.85 -22.60 4.70
CA SER A 161 -5.69 -23.42 5.02
C SER A 161 -4.94 -23.64 3.73
N THR A 162 -3.64 -23.38 3.74
CA THR A 162 -2.73 -23.62 2.62
C THR A 162 -2.64 -25.10 2.21
N LEU A 163 -3.41 -26.01 2.83
CA LEU A 163 -3.46 -27.45 2.53
C LEU A 163 -2.06 -28.10 2.40
N GLY A 164 -1.08 -27.59 3.14
CA GLY A 164 0.30 -28.07 3.07
C GLY A 164 1.05 -27.73 1.77
N ALA A 165 0.55 -26.79 0.97
CA ALA A 165 1.28 -26.20 -0.14
C ALA A 165 2.30 -25.18 0.40
N PHE A 166 3.56 -25.38 0.02
CA PHE A 166 4.69 -24.52 0.37
C PHE A 166 4.90 -23.47 -0.74
N ASN A 167 5.22 -22.22 -0.35
CA ASN A 167 5.47 -21.06 -1.23
C ASN A 167 4.29 -20.57 -2.10
N LEU A 168 4.45 -19.35 -2.62
CA LEU A 168 3.55 -18.68 -3.59
C LEU A 168 3.21 -19.65 -4.74
N GLY A 169 1.93 -19.98 -4.90
CA GLY A 169 1.42 -20.77 -6.02
C GLY A 169 1.44 -22.29 -5.88
N GLY A 170 1.90 -22.88 -4.76
CA GLY A 170 1.80 -24.32 -4.51
C GLY A 170 2.50 -25.22 -5.56
N THR A 171 3.79 -24.97 -5.80
CA THR A 171 4.58 -25.68 -6.83
C THR A 171 5.21 -26.98 -6.29
N ASN A 172 5.23 -28.03 -7.12
CA ASN A 172 6.08 -29.20 -6.90
C ASN A 172 7.50 -28.95 -7.45
N ALA A 173 8.46 -29.84 -7.13
CA ALA A 173 9.89 -29.72 -7.45
C ALA A 173 10.27 -29.62 -8.96
N SER A 174 9.29 -29.54 -9.87
CA SER A 174 9.48 -29.32 -11.31
C SER A 174 8.97 -27.95 -11.82
N GLY A 175 8.42 -27.10 -10.95
CA GLY A 175 8.01 -25.73 -11.28
C GLY A 175 6.78 -25.61 -12.19
N GLN A 176 6.11 -26.71 -12.53
CA GLN A 176 4.89 -26.68 -13.33
C GLN A 176 3.66 -26.70 -12.41
N VAL A 177 2.80 -25.68 -12.54
CA VAL A 177 1.46 -25.66 -11.97
C VAL A 177 0.46 -25.94 -13.10
N PRO A 178 -0.32 -27.04 -13.06
CA PRO A 178 -1.45 -27.19 -13.97
C PRO A 178 -2.47 -26.09 -13.66
N GLU A 179 -3.09 -25.49 -14.69
CA GLU A 179 -4.22 -24.56 -14.54
C GLU A 179 -5.41 -25.28 -13.86
N LEU A 180 -5.38 -25.38 -12.53
CA LEU A 180 -6.55 -25.65 -11.71
C LEU A 180 -7.18 -24.31 -11.39
N ILE A 181 -8.50 -24.23 -11.57
CA ILE A 181 -9.34 -23.07 -11.22
C ILE A 181 -8.95 -22.58 -9.82
N GLY A 182 -8.30 -21.42 -9.74
CA GLY A 182 -7.82 -20.80 -8.49
C GLY A 182 -6.29 -20.69 -8.32
N HIS A 183 -5.47 -21.24 -9.22
CA HIS A 183 -4.00 -21.14 -9.14
C HIS A 183 -3.42 -20.40 -10.36
N ARG A 184 -2.97 -19.15 -10.17
CA ARG A 184 -2.19 -18.41 -11.19
C ARG A 184 -0.77 -18.97 -11.26
N ALA A 185 -0.12 -18.88 -12.43
CA ALA A 185 1.31 -19.15 -12.58
C ALA A 185 2.15 -17.98 -12.02
N LEU A 186 3.43 -18.22 -11.69
CA LEU A 186 4.31 -17.15 -11.17
C LEU A 186 4.61 -16.08 -12.23
N VAL A 187 4.66 -16.49 -13.49
CA VAL A 187 4.81 -15.60 -14.65
C VAL A 187 3.43 -15.44 -15.28
N ASP A 188 2.95 -14.21 -15.36
CA ASP A 188 1.68 -13.87 -15.99
C ASP A 188 1.70 -14.29 -17.48
N PRO A 189 0.69 -15.04 -17.96
CA PRO A 189 0.56 -15.37 -19.38
C PRO A 189 0.48 -14.15 -20.30
N ALA A 190 0.05 -12.99 -19.79
CA ALA A 190 0.03 -11.73 -20.52
C ALA A 190 1.42 -11.08 -20.65
N THR A 191 2.43 -11.55 -19.91
CA THR A 191 3.78 -10.98 -19.98
C THR A 191 4.33 -11.10 -21.41
N PRO A 192 4.74 -9.97 -22.01
CA PRO A 192 5.31 -9.95 -23.35
C PRO A 192 6.53 -10.85 -23.50
N THR A 193 6.70 -11.49 -24.67
CA THR A 193 7.80 -12.44 -24.90
C THR A 193 9.19 -11.82 -24.80
N ASP A 194 9.32 -10.54 -25.15
CA ASP A 194 10.55 -9.76 -25.02
C ASP A 194 10.85 -9.37 -23.57
N ALA A 195 9.85 -9.40 -22.68
CA ALA A 195 9.99 -9.18 -21.26
C ALA A 195 10.36 -10.45 -20.46
N LEU A 196 10.40 -11.64 -21.09
CA LEU A 196 10.75 -12.90 -20.40
C LEU A 196 12.23 -13.00 -20.00
N THR A 197 13.07 -12.15 -20.57
CA THR A 197 14.49 -12.07 -20.24
C THR A 197 14.91 -10.63 -20.09
N LYS A 198 15.89 -10.37 -19.22
CA LYS A 198 16.50 -9.06 -19.04
C LYS A 198 18.01 -9.17 -19.13
N VAL A 199 18.66 -8.19 -19.75
CA VAL A 199 20.11 -8.04 -19.69
C VAL A 199 20.42 -7.19 -18.45
N ALA A 200 21.19 -7.76 -17.53
CA ALA A 200 21.64 -7.10 -16.31
C ALA A 200 22.75 -6.08 -16.59
N THR A 201 23.09 -5.26 -15.60
CA THR A 201 24.12 -4.21 -15.74
C THR A 201 25.51 -4.76 -16.06
N ASP A 202 25.80 -6.00 -15.65
CA ASP A 202 27.04 -6.71 -15.97
C ASP A 202 27.03 -7.41 -17.35
N GLY A 203 25.94 -7.28 -18.11
CA GLY A 203 25.73 -7.90 -19.42
C GLY A 203 25.26 -9.35 -19.36
N SER A 204 25.09 -9.95 -18.18
CA SER A 204 24.51 -11.28 -18.04
C SER A 204 23.01 -11.29 -18.36
N THR A 205 22.49 -12.43 -18.81
CA THR A 205 21.04 -12.59 -19.09
C THR A 205 20.35 -13.25 -17.90
N TRP A 206 19.26 -12.61 -17.45
CA TRP A 206 18.42 -13.07 -16.37
C TRP A 206 17.07 -13.52 -16.92
N ASP A 207 16.54 -14.59 -16.33
CA ASP A 207 15.21 -15.10 -16.67
C ASP A 207 14.18 -14.45 -15.75
N ILE A 208 12.99 -14.17 -16.28
CA ILE A 208 11.87 -13.73 -15.46
C ILE A 208 11.45 -14.86 -14.51
N VAL A 209 11.21 -14.53 -13.25
CA VAL A 209 10.82 -15.50 -12.21
C VAL A 209 9.46 -15.20 -11.59
N PHE A 210 9.01 -13.96 -11.70
CA PHE A 210 7.67 -13.54 -11.33
C PHE A 210 7.24 -12.37 -12.21
N SER A 211 5.97 -12.35 -12.61
CA SER A 211 5.35 -11.18 -13.22
C SER A 211 3.87 -11.10 -12.95
N ASP A 212 3.38 -9.87 -12.96
CA ASP A 212 1.97 -9.53 -12.95
C ASP A 212 1.77 -8.32 -13.86
N GLU A 213 0.92 -8.45 -14.88
CA GLU A 213 0.62 -7.37 -15.84
C GLU A 213 -0.70 -6.66 -15.51
N PHE A 214 -1.40 -7.08 -14.44
CA PHE A 214 -2.65 -6.43 -13.98
C PHE A 214 -3.78 -6.30 -15.02
N GLU A 215 -3.71 -6.99 -16.16
CA GLU A 215 -4.66 -6.93 -17.29
C GLU A 215 -6.02 -7.62 -17.04
N THR A 216 -6.37 -7.91 -15.79
CA THR A 216 -7.65 -8.54 -15.42
C THR A 216 -8.58 -7.52 -14.77
N PRO A 217 -9.59 -6.96 -15.49
CA PRO A 217 -10.49 -5.97 -14.93
C PRO A 217 -11.29 -6.50 -13.74
N GLY A 218 -11.41 -5.69 -12.68
CA GLY A 218 -12.20 -6.03 -11.49
C GLY A 218 -11.56 -7.07 -10.57
N ARG A 219 -10.31 -7.46 -10.81
CA ARG A 219 -9.51 -8.26 -9.87
C ARG A 219 -9.46 -7.57 -8.50
N SER A 220 -9.84 -8.28 -7.46
CA SER A 220 -9.75 -7.80 -6.08
C SER A 220 -8.47 -8.27 -5.42
N PHE A 221 -8.02 -7.49 -4.45
CA PHE A 221 -6.88 -7.80 -3.60
C PHE A 221 -7.31 -7.89 -2.13
N TYR A 222 -8.58 -8.20 -1.85
CA TYR A 222 -9.00 -8.44 -0.47
C TYR A 222 -8.30 -9.69 0.10
N PRO A 223 -8.23 -9.83 1.43
CA PRO A 223 -7.57 -10.98 2.05
C PRO A 223 -8.04 -12.33 1.50
N GLY A 224 -7.10 -13.06 0.90
CA GLY A 224 -7.32 -14.37 0.29
C GLY A 224 -7.93 -14.39 -1.12
N ASP A 225 -8.24 -13.24 -1.73
CA ASP A 225 -8.81 -13.18 -3.10
C ASP A 225 -7.76 -13.36 -4.19
N ASP A 226 -6.50 -13.02 -3.91
CA ASP A 226 -5.39 -13.11 -4.85
C ASP A 226 -4.22 -13.89 -4.23
N PRO A 227 -3.55 -14.79 -5.01
CA PRO A 227 -2.49 -15.62 -4.47
C PRO A 227 -1.17 -14.88 -4.21
N TYR A 228 -0.99 -13.66 -4.74
CA TYR A 228 0.29 -12.94 -4.75
C TYR A 228 0.22 -11.57 -4.09
N TRP A 229 -0.89 -10.86 -4.28
CA TRP A 229 -1.09 -9.51 -3.78
C TRP A 229 -2.22 -9.45 -2.76
N GLU A 230 -2.01 -8.78 -1.64
CA GLU A 230 -3.07 -8.51 -0.68
C GLU A 230 -3.07 -7.03 -0.32
N ALA A 231 -4.25 -6.40 -0.40
CA ALA A 231 -4.51 -5.07 0.11
C ALA A 231 -4.65 -5.17 1.63
N VAL A 232 -3.49 -5.10 2.26
CA VAL A 232 -3.30 -5.24 3.71
C VAL A 232 -3.43 -3.90 4.41
N ASP A 233 -4.04 -3.93 5.60
CA ASP A 233 -3.88 -2.88 6.60
C ASP A 233 -2.83 -3.38 7.60
N LEU A 234 -1.59 -2.90 7.45
CA LEU A 234 -0.46 -3.35 8.26
C LEU A 234 0.34 -2.17 8.81
N HIS A 235 0.86 -2.39 10.00
CA HIS A 235 2.13 -1.79 10.41
C HIS A 235 3.23 -2.72 9.85
N TYR A 236 4.35 -2.22 9.32
CA TYR A 236 5.41 -3.08 8.75
C TYR A 236 6.65 -3.17 9.65
N TRP A 237 6.63 -2.49 10.80
CA TRP A 237 7.77 -2.37 11.71
C TRP A 237 7.52 -2.97 13.10
N GLN A 238 6.70 -4.02 13.18
CA GLN A 238 6.25 -4.65 14.43
C GLN A 238 7.38 -4.97 15.41
N THR A 239 8.47 -5.51 14.88
CA THR A 239 9.53 -6.06 15.70
C THR A 239 10.61 -5.05 16.01
N ASN A 240 10.54 -3.77 15.61
CA ASN A 240 11.55 -2.76 15.98
C ASN A 240 13.02 -3.27 15.93
N ASN A 241 13.35 -4.12 14.95
CA ASN A 241 14.67 -4.73 14.74
C ASN A 241 15.17 -5.62 15.91
N LEU A 242 14.28 -6.39 16.56
CA LEU A 242 14.61 -7.32 17.64
C LEU A 242 15.56 -8.46 17.21
N GLU A 243 15.59 -8.79 15.92
CA GLU A 243 16.23 -9.97 15.36
C GLU A 243 17.75 -9.78 15.13
N CYS A 244 18.46 -9.27 16.14
CA CYS A 244 19.90 -9.02 16.08
C CYS A 244 20.74 -10.29 16.31
N ALA A 245 21.92 -10.37 15.67
CA ALA A 245 22.87 -11.46 15.87
C ALA A 245 23.39 -11.59 17.32
N CYS A 246 23.28 -10.52 18.12
CA CYS A 246 23.69 -10.46 19.52
C CYS A 246 22.60 -10.97 20.48
N THR A 247 21.44 -11.38 19.98
CA THR A 247 20.38 -11.97 20.81
C THR A 247 20.91 -13.21 21.55
N CYS A 248 20.58 -13.31 22.84
CA CYS A 248 21.01 -14.44 23.67
C CYS A 248 20.48 -15.75 23.09
N PRO A 249 21.24 -16.86 23.17
CA PRO A 249 20.88 -18.04 22.41
C PRO A 249 19.67 -18.84 22.93
N ASP A 250 19.19 -18.51 24.13
CA ASP A 250 17.97 -19.03 24.78
C ASP A 250 16.74 -18.15 24.52
N GLU A 251 16.89 -17.03 23.81
CA GLU A 251 15.81 -16.10 23.48
C GLU A 251 15.20 -16.39 22.11
N SER A 252 14.02 -15.82 21.87
CA SER A 252 13.33 -15.95 20.58
C SER A 252 14.08 -15.23 19.47
N HIS A 253 14.33 -15.92 18.36
CA HIS A 253 15.04 -15.38 17.21
C HIS A 253 14.76 -16.23 15.95
N PRO A 254 14.54 -15.63 14.75
CA PRO A 254 14.26 -16.40 13.54
C PRO A 254 15.51 -17.02 12.91
N GLY A 255 16.68 -16.39 13.08
CA GLY A 255 17.93 -16.82 12.46
C GLY A 255 18.47 -18.16 12.98
N PRO A 256 19.03 -19.01 12.09
CA PRO A 256 19.68 -20.25 12.51
C PRO A 256 20.94 -19.96 13.33
N ARG A 257 21.34 -20.95 14.12
CA ARG A 257 22.61 -20.92 14.85
C ARG A 257 23.76 -21.22 13.89
N LEU A 258 24.75 -20.33 13.88
CA LEU A 258 25.98 -20.45 13.11
C LEU A 258 26.97 -21.41 13.79
N PRO A 259 27.98 -21.92 13.07
CA PRO A 259 28.99 -22.83 13.64
C PRO A 259 29.79 -22.25 14.82
N ASP A 260 29.88 -20.92 14.90
CA ASP A 260 30.55 -20.21 16.00
C ASP A 260 29.62 -19.97 17.23
N GLY A 261 28.39 -20.48 17.18
CA GLY A 261 27.40 -20.39 18.25
C GLY A 261 26.51 -19.15 18.21
N ARG A 262 26.83 -18.14 17.38
CA ARG A 262 26.01 -16.92 17.21
C ARG A 262 24.72 -17.22 16.44
N LEU A 263 23.74 -16.35 16.58
CA LEU A 263 22.54 -16.36 15.73
C LEU A 263 22.81 -15.54 14.47
N ARG A 264 22.29 -15.99 13.32
CA ARG A 264 22.32 -15.19 12.10
C ARG A 264 21.35 -14.03 12.21
N GLY A 265 21.84 -12.84 12.51
CA GLY A 265 21.02 -11.63 12.62
C GLY A 265 20.25 -11.29 11.34
N ARG A 266 19.25 -10.43 11.50
CA ARG A 266 18.48 -9.79 10.43
C ARG A 266 18.81 -8.31 10.42
N ALA A 267 19.09 -7.76 9.25
CA ALA A 267 19.38 -6.35 9.06
C ALA A 267 18.12 -5.47 8.96
N ALA A 268 16.92 -6.06 9.13
CA ALA A 268 15.62 -5.43 8.81
C ALA A 268 15.67 -4.67 7.48
N PRO A 269 16.03 -5.36 6.38
CA PRO A 269 16.36 -4.67 5.15
C PRO A 269 15.13 -4.10 4.47
N GLU A 270 15.29 -2.88 3.98
CA GLU A 270 14.36 -2.18 3.10
C GLU A 270 15.18 -1.65 1.91
N ILE A 271 14.62 -1.80 0.72
CA ILE A 271 15.16 -1.24 -0.52
C ILE A 271 13.99 -0.56 -1.22
N ASP A 272 14.00 0.77 -1.20
CA ASP A 272 12.99 1.57 -1.86
C ASP A 272 13.29 1.59 -3.37
N ILE A 273 12.39 1.00 -4.15
CA ILE A 273 12.39 1.18 -5.62
C ILE A 273 12.26 2.68 -5.93
N PHE A 274 11.31 3.34 -5.25
CA PHE A 274 11.23 4.78 -5.12
C PHE A 274 10.34 5.18 -3.94
N GLU A 275 10.60 6.36 -3.39
CA GLU A 275 9.68 7.15 -2.58
C GLU A 275 9.54 8.52 -3.27
N ALA A 276 8.33 8.88 -3.71
CA ALA A 276 8.12 10.10 -4.49
C ALA A 276 8.12 11.35 -3.60
N GLN A 277 8.84 12.38 -4.04
CA GLN A 277 9.00 13.65 -3.35
C GLN A 277 8.91 14.81 -4.36
N VAL A 278 8.90 16.05 -3.85
CA VAL A 278 8.96 17.26 -4.68
C VAL A 278 10.19 18.05 -4.28
N ASP A 279 11.05 18.35 -5.26
CA ASP A 279 12.07 19.36 -5.07
C ASP A 279 11.42 20.75 -5.11
N THR A 280 11.31 21.39 -3.95
CA THR A 280 10.67 22.70 -3.80
C THR A 280 11.50 23.86 -4.33
N THR A 281 12.77 23.64 -4.67
CA THR A 281 13.65 24.65 -5.28
C THR A 281 13.47 24.65 -6.80
N ARG A 282 13.50 23.46 -7.40
CA ARG A 282 13.35 23.27 -8.85
C ARG A 282 11.88 23.18 -9.29
N MET A 283 10.97 22.94 -8.34
CA MET A 283 9.55 22.69 -8.55
C MET A 283 9.28 21.52 -9.52
N VAL A 284 10.02 20.42 -9.32
CA VAL A 284 9.89 19.19 -10.10
C VAL A 284 9.71 17.99 -9.17
N GLY A 285 9.02 16.96 -9.67
CA GLY A 285 8.94 15.67 -8.99
C GLY A 285 10.31 14.99 -8.96
N THR A 286 10.65 14.42 -7.81
CA THR A 286 11.83 13.60 -7.60
C THR A 286 11.43 12.30 -6.93
N VAL A 287 12.32 11.32 -6.94
CA VAL A 287 12.19 10.10 -6.15
C VAL A 287 13.42 9.87 -5.30
N SER A 288 13.22 9.52 -4.03
CA SER A 288 14.23 8.90 -3.17
C SER A 288 14.34 7.44 -3.57
N GLN A 289 15.52 7.03 -4.00
CA GLN A 289 15.83 5.63 -4.30
C GLN A 289 16.87 5.18 -3.29
N SER A 290 16.45 4.37 -2.32
CA SER A 290 17.19 4.15 -1.08
C SER A 290 17.36 2.69 -0.69
N GLY A 291 18.40 2.45 0.10
CA GLY A 291 18.55 1.24 0.91
C GLY A 291 18.69 1.62 2.38
N GLN A 292 18.06 0.82 3.24
CA GLN A 292 18.07 0.97 4.68
C GLN A 292 18.97 -0.12 5.28
N TRP A 293 19.72 0.27 6.30
CA TRP A 293 20.83 -0.53 6.79
C TRP A 293 20.77 -0.64 8.29
N ALA A 294 20.96 -1.85 8.82
CA ALA A 294 21.37 -2.09 10.18
C ALA A 294 22.53 -3.11 10.19
N PRO A 295 23.46 -3.02 11.16
CA PRO A 295 23.60 -1.98 12.18
C PRO A 295 24.09 -0.63 11.61
N PHE A 296 23.92 0.44 12.39
CA PHE A 296 24.16 1.82 11.96
C PHE A 296 25.60 2.28 12.20
N ASN A 297 26.21 2.94 11.21
CA ASN A 297 27.48 3.63 11.38
C ASN A 297 27.42 4.67 12.49
N ASN A 298 28.60 5.02 13.00
CA ASN A 298 28.77 6.22 13.79
C ASN A 298 28.22 7.43 13.01
N GLU A 299 27.26 8.14 13.62
CA GLU A 299 26.58 9.29 13.01
C GLU A 299 25.94 8.99 11.64
N TYR A 300 25.56 7.73 11.38
CA TYR A 300 24.96 7.29 10.12
C TYR A 300 25.82 7.59 8.88
N THR A 301 27.12 7.82 9.07
CA THR A 301 28.01 8.25 8.01
C THR A 301 28.63 7.04 7.34
N TRP A 302 28.40 6.94 6.03
CA TRP A 302 28.98 5.92 5.15
C TRP A 302 29.95 6.59 4.18
N ASP A 303 30.80 5.80 3.51
CA ASP A 303 31.75 6.36 2.54
C ASP A 303 31.02 6.72 1.24
N ASN A 304 30.52 7.95 1.21
CA ASN A 304 29.69 8.48 0.14
C ASN A 304 30.49 9.37 -0.83
N THR A 305 31.80 9.15 -0.94
CA THR A 305 32.66 9.90 -1.85
C THR A 305 32.37 9.52 -3.30
N THR A 306 31.77 10.45 -4.05
CA THR A 306 31.41 10.24 -5.47
C THR A 306 32.62 10.08 -6.39
N GLU A 307 33.81 10.46 -5.93
CA GLU A 307 35.08 10.29 -6.63
C GLU A 307 35.58 8.84 -6.60
N ASN A 308 35.08 8.01 -5.67
CA ASN A 308 35.49 6.62 -5.56
C ASN A 308 34.39 5.68 -6.10
N PRO A 309 34.52 5.19 -7.34
CA PRO A 309 33.53 4.28 -7.93
C PRO A 309 33.44 2.93 -7.20
N ALA A 310 34.41 2.60 -6.33
CA ALA A 310 34.33 1.42 -5.49
C ALA A 310 33.23 1.53 -4.43
N ASN A 311 32.80 2.74 -4.06
CA ASN A 311 31.81 2.98 -3.01
C ASN A 311 30.42 3.24 -3.59
N LEU A 312 30.35 4.11 -4.59
CA LEU A 312 29.10 4.47 -5.26
C LEU A 312 29.34 4.94 -6.70
N VAL A 313 28.32 4.89 -7.53
CA VAL A 313 28.33 5.42 -8.89
C VAL A 313 27.08 6.27 -9.11
N ILE A 314 27.22 7.48 -9.65
CA ILE A 314 26.09 8.27 -10.17
C ILE A 314 26.24 8.32 -11.68
N TYR A 315 25.26 7.74 -12.40
CA TYR A 315 25.36 7.61 -13.86
C TYR A 315 25.08 8.92 -14.59
N ASN A 316 24.20 9.77 -14.04
CA ASN A 316 23.89 11.08 -14.59
C ASN A 316 23.69 12.11 -13.47
N ALA A 317 24.74 12.88 -13.17
CA ALA A 317 24.74 13.92 -12.14
C ALA A 317 23.85 15.13 -12.44
N THR A 318 23.25 15.22 -13.63
CA THR A 318 22.24 16.25 -13.94
C THR A 318 20.81 15.83 -13.56
N ILE A 319 20.60 14.53 -13.32
CA ILE A 319 19.31 13.94 -12.98
C ILE A 319 19.31 13.40 -11.54
N THR A 320 20.42 12.82 -11.11
CA THR A 320 20.56 12.16 -9.82
C THR A 320 21.61 12.83 -8.96
N GLU A 321 21.26 13.12 -7.71
CA GLU A 321 22.18 13.62 -6.68
C GLU A 321 22.06 12.79 -5.40
N LEU A 322 23.09 12.77 -4.54
CA LEU A 322 23.01 12.09 -3.26
C LEU A 322 22.08 12.86 -2.31
N ASN A 323 21.21 12.13 -1.62
CA ASN A 323 20.38 12.69 -0.58
C ASN A 323 21.25 13.06 0.64
N ALA A 324 21.02 14.25 1.20
CA ALA A 324 21.70 14.69 2.40
C ALA A 324 21.20 13.97 3.68
N TYR A 325 19.99 13.40 3.64
CA TYR A 325 19.47 12.58 4.72
C TYR A 325 20.20 11.23 4.77
N LYS A 326 20.74 10.90 5.95
CA LYS A 326 21.51 9.66 6.18
C LYS A 326 20.86 8.69 7.16
N GLY A 327 19.75 9.10 7.79
CA GLY A 327 19.09 8.31 8.82
C GLY A 327 18.78 9.08 10.11
N GLY A 328 18.37 8.33 11.12
CA GLY A 328 18.04 8.78 12.46
C GLY A 328 18.10 7.62 13.47
N ALA A 329 17.63 7.82 14.69
CA ALA A 329 17.80 6.87 15.81
C ALA A 329 17.34 5.42 15.51
N PHE A 330 16.45 5.25 14.54
CA PHE A 330 15.85 3.97 14.20
C PHE A 330 16.18 3.47 12.79
N GLN A 331 16.94 4.23 11.99
CA GLN A 331 17.31 3.81 10.63
C GLN A 331 18.60 4.49 10.17
N GLN A 332 19.42 3.79 9.40
CA GLN A 332 20.44 4.40 8.54
C GLN A 332 20.01 4.20 7.09
N ALA A 333 20.15 5.24 6.26
CA ALA A 333 19.81 5.20 4.86
C ALA A 333 20.99 5.61 3.97
N THR A 334 21.08 4.95 2.82
CA THR A 334 21.82 5.45 1.66
C THR A 334 20.81 5.76 0.57
N SER A 335 20.82 6.97 0.03
CA SER A 335 19.74 7.45 -0.83
C SER A 335 20.28 8.34 -1.95
N GLY A 336 19.80 8.10 -3.16
CA GLY A 336 19.93 8.99 -4.30
C GLY A 336 18.57 9.63 -4.62
N LEU A 337 18.57 10.93 -4.87
CA LEU A 337 17.41 11.68 -5.34
C LEU A 337 17.50 11.82 -6.85
N SER A 338 16.52 11.28 -7.58
CA SER A 338 16.47 11.35 -9.04
C SER A 338 15.26 12.14 -9.51
N ILE A 339 15.47 13.07 -10.45
CA ILE A 339 14.36 13.75 -11.13
C ILE A 339 13.55 12.73 -11.92
N THR A 340 12.23 12.71 -11.70
CA THR A 340 11.32 11.80 -12.38
C THR A 340 10.96 12.30 -13.78
N ASN A 341 10.35 11.42 -14.59
CA ASN A 341 9.74 11.83 -15.84
C ASN A 341 8.47 12.65 -15.57
N GLN A 342 8.59 13.98 -15.62
CA GLN A 342 7.50 14.92 -15.32
C GLN A 342 6.27 14.74 -16.23
N THR A 343 6.46 14.17 -17.42
CA THR A 343 5.37 13.95 -18.38
C THR A 343 4.44 12.82 -17.95
N CYS A 344 4.93 11.81 -17.24
CA CYS A 344 4.19 10.59 -16.90
C CYS A 344 3.43 10.65 -15.56
N TYR A 345 3.27 11.83 -14.95
CA TYR A 345 2.32 11.97 -13.83
C TYR A 345 0.88 11.87 -14.34
N THR A 346 -0.06 11.44 -13.48
CA THR A 346 -1.49 11.37 -13.79
C THR A 346 -2.12 12.73 -14.11
N GLN A 347 -1.43 13.82 -13.77
CA GLN A 347 -1.76 15.20 -14.12
C GLN A 347 -0.69 15.85 -15.01
N GLY A 348 0.25 15.06 -15.52
CA GLY A 348 1.35 15.49 -16.39
C GLY A 348 0.90 15.72 -17.83
N ALA A 349 1.84 16.19 -18.65
CA ALA A 349 1.56 16.60 -20.03
C ALA A 349 0.97 15.47 -20.90
N ALA A 350 1.38 14.20 -20.71
CA ALA A 350 0.81 13.08 -21.46
C ALA A 350 -0.65 12.83 -21.08
N ALA A 351 -0.96 12.82 -19.77
CA ALA A 351 -2.34 12.66 -19.31
C ALA A 351 -3.24 13.80 -19.84
N LEU A 352 -2.75 15.04 -19.87
CA LEU A 352 -3.46 16.18 -20.46
C LEU A 352 -3.68 16.06 -21.97
N ALA A 353 -2.79 15.34 -22.67
CA ALA A 353 -2.94 15.01 -24.08
C ALA A 353 -3.84 13.78 -24.33
N GLY A 354 -4.34 13.12 -23.27
CA GLY A 354 -5.12 11.89 -23.37
C GLY A 354 -4.27 10.64 -23.65
N GLU A 355 -2.97 10.71 -23.36
CA GLU A 355 -2.01 9.62 -23.56
C GLU A 355 -1.73 8.89 -22.24
N ASN A 356 -1.57 7.57 -22.31
CA ASN A 356 -1.06 6.77 -21.21
C ASN A 356 0.47 6.83 -21.20
N CYS A 357 1.05 7.21 -20.07
CA CYS A 357 2.50 7.37 -19.90
C CYS A 357 2.90 6.69 -18.60
N PHE A 358 3.89 5.80 -18.69
CA PHE A 358 4.48 5.13 -17.54
C PHE A 358 6.00 5.28 -17.61
N ALA A 359 6.62 5.42 -16.45
CA ALA A 359 8.06 5.42 -16.29
C ALA A 359 8.48 4.16 -15.54
N VAL A 360 9.56 3.52 -16.00
CA VAL A 360 10.06 2.28 -15.40
C VAL A 360 10.95 2.61 -14.21
N TYR A 361 10.60 2.08 -13.05
CA TYR A 361 11.40 2.14 -11.83
C TYR A 361 11.73 0.72 -11.36
N GLY A 362 12.88 0.57 -10.72
CA GLY A 362 13.30 -0.72 -10.17
C GLY A 362 14.68 -0.63 -9.54
N TYR A 363 15.22 -1.79 -9.16
CA TYR A 363 16.62 -1.94 -8.84
C TYR A 363 17.14 -3.30 -9.33
N GLU A 364 18.45 -3.36 -9.53
CA GLU A 364 19.23 -4.57 -9.71
C GLU A 364 20.16 -4.69 -8.51
N TYR A 365 20.26 -5.86 -7.88
CA TYR A 365 21.13 -6.02 -6.73
C TYR A 365 21.79 -7.39 -6.68
N LEU A 366 22.96 -7.42 -6.05
CA LEU A 366 23.71 -8.62 -5.74
C LEU A 366 23.90 -8.71 -4.23
N PRO A 367 23.25 -9.68 -3.55
CA PRO A 367 23.41 -9.91 -2.13
C PRO A 367 24.75 -10.64 -1.87
N ASP A 368 25.83 -9.87 -1.78
CA ASP A 368 27.18 -10.39 -1.51
C ASP A 368 27.96 -9.44 -0.57
N ARG A 369 28.82 -10.01 0.26
CA ARG A 369 29.55 -9.28 1.31
C ARG A 369 30.69 -8.43 0.78
N GLU A 370 31.32 -8.86 -0.31
CA GLU A 370 32.51 -8.21 -0.87
C GLU A 370 32.21 -7.52 -2.21
N LYS A 371 31.41 -8.17 -3.05
CA LYS A 371 31.08 -7.73 -4.40
C LYS A 371 29.65 -7.23 -4.53
N GLY A 372 28.91 -7.17 -3.43
CA GLY A 372 27.52 -6.78 -3.45
C GLY A 372 27.33 -5.35 -3.93
N TYR A 373 26.23 -5.11 -4.60
CA TYR A 373 25.79 -3.78 -4.98
C TYR A 373 24.26 -3.70 -5.02
N ILE A 374 23.74 -2.47 -5.04
CA ILE A 374 22.37 -2.16 -5.45
C ILE A 374 22.46 -1.03 -6.47
N THR A 375 21.90 -1.23 -7.65
CA THR A 375 21.79 -0.24 -8.73
C THR A 375 20.32 0.08 -8.95
N TRP A 376 19.93 1.32 -8.72
CA TRP A 376 18.55 1.77 -8.94
C TRP A 376 18.33 2.19 -10.39
N ILE A 377 17.09 2.03 -10.84
CA ILE A 377 16.63 2.35 -12.20
C ILE A 377 15.59 3.48 -12.07
N ASN A 378 15.80 4.57 -12.82
CA ASN A 378 14.86 5.69 -12.93
C ASN A 378 14.54 5.92 -14.41
N ASN A 379 13.25 5.85 -14.75
CA ASN A 379 12.76 6.01 -16.12
C ASN A 379 13.47 5.07 -17.13
N GLY A 380 13.67 3.81 -16.73
CA GLY A 380 14.28 2.77 -17.57
C GLY A 380 15.81 2.80 -17.65
N GLU A 381 16.46 3.80 -17.05
CA GLU A 381 17.92 3.97 -17.09
C GLU A 381 18.55 3.80 -15.68
N PRO A 382 19.79 3.31 -15.58
CA PRO A 382 20.52 3.28 -14.31
C PRO A 382 20.66 4.69 -13.71
N ALA A 383 20.22 4.86 -12.47
CA ALA A 383 20.24 6.14 -11.76
C ALA A 383 21.52 6.30 -10.94
N TRP A 384 21.72 5.40 -9.98
CA TRP A 384 22.91 5.35 -9.13
C TRP A 384 23.11 3.93 -8.58
N THR A 385 24.33 3.65 -8.12
CA THR A 385 24.72 2.39 -7.49
C THR A 385 25.36 2.67 -6.14
N ILE A 386 25.02 1.88 -5.13
CA ILE A 386 25.86 1.68 -3.95
C ILE A 386 26.55 0.32 -4.04
N ASN A 387 27.85 0.31 -3.76
CA ASN A 387 28.64 -0.91 -3.66
C ASN A 387 28.90 -1.24 -2.19
N ALA A 388 29.12 -2.52 -1.88
CA ALA A 388 29.35 -2.99 -0.52
C ALA A 388 30.48 -2.23 0.21
N ALA A 389 31.51 -1.76 -0.50
CA ALA A 389 32.60 -0.98 0.09
C ALA A 389 32.15 0.38 0.66
N GLY A 390 31.08 0.99 0.11
CA GLY A 390 30.50 2.22 0.66
C GLY A 390 29.94 2.01 2.07
N MET A 391 29.49 0.79 2.36
CA MET A 391 29.02 0.34 3.68
C MET A 391 30.07 -0.46 4.45
N GLY A 392 31.34 -0.08 4.28
CA GLY A 392 32.50 -0.69 4.92
C GLY A 392 32.44 -0.75 6.46
N PRO A 393 33.42 -1.44 7.09
CA PRO A 393 33.50 -1.56 8.54
C PRO A 393 33.61 -0.21 9.24
N ASP A 394 33.03 -0.12 10.43
CA ASP A 394 33.08 1.07 11.28
C ASP A 394 33.64 0.71 12.67
N PRO A 395 34.94 0.96 12.92
CA PRO A 395 35.58 0.59 14.17
C PRO A 395 35.14 1.47 15.36
N ILE A 396 34.49 2.63 15.13
CA ILE A 396 34.06 3.50 16.23
C ILE A 396 32.89 2.87 17.00
N VAL A 397 32.00 2.21 16.26
CA VAL A 397 30.82 1.51 16.80
C VAL A 397 30.96 -0.02 16.71
N GLU A 398 32.19 -0.51 16.47
CA GLU A 398 32.54 -1.94 16.45
C GLU A 398 31.77 -2.78 15.41
N ILE A 399 31.42 -2.17 14.27
CA ILE A 399 30.66 -2.81 13.19
C ILE A 399 31.62 -3.33 12.11
N GLY A 400 31.45 -4.59 11.73
CA GLY A 400 32.17 -5.19 10.59
C GLY A 400 31.59 -4.80 9.23
N GLN A 401 32.17 -5.33 8.15
CA GLN A 401 31.64 -5.15 6.80
C GLN A 401 30.15 -5.53 6.76
N ARG A 402 29.30 -4.63 6.26
CA ARG A 402 27.89 -4.95 6.01
C ARG A 402 27.75 -5.60 4.65
N ILE A 403 26.79 -6.52 4.58
CA ILE A 403 26.42 -7.18 3.34
C ILE A 403 25.26 -6.38 2.75
N ILE A 404 25.21 -6.27 1.43
CA ILE A 404 23.94 -5.98 0.76
C ILE A 404 22.90 -7.03 1.21
N PRO A 405 21.68 -6.66 1.61
CA PRO A 405 20.72 -7.57 2.23
C PRO A 405 20.55 -8.93 1.54
N GLU A 406 20.61 -10.00 2.32
CA GLU A 406 20.43 -11.39 1.87
C GLU A 406 19.05 -11.96 2.25
N GLU A 407 18.32 -11.25 3.10
CA GLU A 407 17.03 -11.66 3.62
C GLU A 407 15.97 -11.71 2.50
N PRO A 408 15.01 -12.63 2.59
CA PRO A 408 13.84 -12.59 1.73
C PRO A 408 13.05 -11.30 1.99
N MET A 409 12.72 -10.58 0.93
CA MET A 409 11.89 -9.37 0.97
C MET A 409 10.60 -9.59 0.17
N TYR A 410 9.58 -8.82 0.49
CA TYR A 410 8.33 -8.75 -0.27
C TYR A 410 8.14 -7.33 -0.82
N ILE A 411 7.34 -7.20 -1.88
CA ILE A 411 7.10 -5.92 -2.53
C ILE A 411 5.91 -5.24 -1.85
N ILE A 412 6.09 -3.97 -1.46
CA ILE A 412 5.03 -3.09 -0.99
C ILE A 412 4.82 -2.00 -2.04
N MET A 413 3.56 -1.73 -2.37
CA MET A 413 3.16 -0.57 -3.15
C MET A 413 2.10 0.17 -2.36
N ASN A 414 2.34 1.43 -2.05
CA ASN A 414 1.39 2.25 -1.31
C ASN A 414 1.29 3.65 -1.93
N LEU A 415 0.18 4.33 -1.64
CA LEU A 415 0.00 5.74 -1.91
C LEU A 415 -0.58 6.35 -0.63
N GLY A 416 0.23 7.16 0.04
CA GLY A 416 -0.12 7.77 1.31
C GLY A 416 0.11 9.28 1.30
N ILE A 417 -0.56 9.96 2.23
CA ILE A 417 -0.34 11.37 2.52
C ILE A 417 -0.23 11.54 4.03
N SER A 418 0.84 12.19 4.50
CA SER A 418 1.07 12.42 5.92
C SER A 418 1.93 13.64 6.14
N GLU A 419 1.54 14.49 7.09
CA GLU A 419 2.37 15.62 7.54
C GLU A 419 3.67 15.16 8.23
N ASN A 420 3.76 13.88 8.61
CA ASN A 420 4.99 13.29 9.12
C ASN A 420 6.04 13.04 8.02
N PHE A 421 5.64 12.95 6.75
CA PHE A 421 6.56 12.76 5.61
C PHE A 421 7.10 14.10 5.09
N GLY A 422 6.30 15.17 5.22
CA GLY A 422 6.67 16.51 4.78
C GLY A 422 5.49 17.48 4.84
N PHE A 423 5.74 18.73 4.48
CA PHE A 423 4.66 19.72 4.38
C PHE A 423 3.67 19.33 3.28
N VAL A 424 2.38 19.35 3.61
CA VAL A 424 1.30 19.01 2.68
C VAL A 424 0.58 20.28 2.21
N ASP A 425 0.69 20.58 0.92
CA ASP A 425 0.01 21.74 0.31
C ASP A 425 -1.44 21.42 -0.06
N PHE A 426 -2.31 21.31 0.94
CA PHE A 426 -3.74 21.03 0.75
C PHE A 426 -4.47 22.05 -0.14
N ALA A 427 -3.94 23.27 -0.30
CA ALA A 427 -4.59 24.28 -1.12
C ALA A 427 -4.47 23.98 -2.63
N ASN A 428 -3.41 23.28 -3.03
CA ASN A 428 -3.11 22.98 -4.44
C ASN A 428 -3.25 21.49 -4.79
N LEU A 429 -3.52 20.61 -3.83
CA LEU A 429 -3.77 19.20 -4.09
C LEU A 429 -5.08 18.98 -4.85
N VAL A 430 -5.01 18.16 -5.91
CA VAL A 430 -6.15 17.78 -6.74
C VAL A 430 -6.52 16.34 -6.45
N PHE A 431 -7.77 16.13 -6.01
CA PHE A 431 -8.33 14.82 -5.72
C PHE A 431 -9.43 14.43 -6.74
N PRO A 432 -9.58 13.12 -7.07
CA PRO A 432 -8.77 12.00 -6.58
C PRO A 432 -7.34 12.01 -7.15
N THR A 433 -6.38 11.54 -6.36
CA THR A 433 -5.00 11.28 -6.80
C THR A 433 -4.81 9.77 -6.88
N GLU A 434 -4.16 9.30 -7.95
CA GLU A 434 -3.97 7.89 -8.22
C GLU A 434 -2.50 7.58 -8.48
N MET A 435 -2.02 6.46 -7.94
CA MET A 435 -0.80 5.79 -8.37
C MET A 435 -1.22 4.61 -9.23
N ARG A 436 -0.75 4.57 -10.47
CA ARG A 436 -1.08 3.51 -11.43
C ARG A 436 0.15 2.65 -11.65
N VAL A 437 -0.04 1.33 -11.56
CA VAL A 437 1.00 0.33 -11.80
C VAL A 437 0.55 -0.49 -13.01
N ASP A 438 1.37 -0.46 -14.05
CA ASP A 438 1.11 -1.19 -15.30
C ASP A 438 1.53 -2.65 -15.17
N TRP A 439 2.71 -2.89 -14.59
CA TRP A 439 3.23 -4.23 -14.36
C TRP A 439 4.22 -4.27 -13.20
N VAL A 440 4.40 -5.46 -12.65
CA VAL A 440 5.52 -5.81 -11.76
C VAL A 440 6.22 -7.01 -12.36
N ARG A 441 7.55 -6.94 -12.49
CA ARG A 441 8.38 -8.03 -13.05
C ARG A 441 9.63 -8.22 -12.22
N VAL A 442 9.92 -9.47 -11.88
CA VAL A 442 11.10 -9.87 -11.10
C VAL A 442 11.94 -10.82 -11.94
N TYR A 443 13.23 -10.53 -12.02
CA TYR A 443 14.21 -11.27 -12.79
C TYR A 443 15.28 -11.83 -11.86
N GLN A 444 15.78 -13.03 -12.15
CA GLN A 444 16.92 -13.60 -11.46
C GLN A 444 17.90 -14.24 -12.45
N PRO A 445 19.20 -14.36 -12.10
CA PRO A 445 20.18 -14.99 -12.97
C PRO A 445 19.75 -16.41 -13.36
N LYS A 446 19.94 -16.75 -14.63
CA LYS A 446 19.57 -18.04 -15.19
C LYS A 446 20.10 -19.22 -14.34
N GLY A 447 19.19 -20.09 -13.93
CA GLY A 447 19.51 -21.27 -13.11
C GLY A 447 19.82 -20.98 -11.64
N LYS A 448 19.64 -19.74 -11.17
CA LYS A 448 19.81 -19.33 -9.77
C LYS A 448 18.50 -18.83 -9.16
N THR A 449 17.37 -19.41 -9.55
CA THR A 449 16.06 -19.01 -9.04
C THR A 449 15.93 -19.33 -7.55
N ASN A 450 15.58 -18.34 -6.75
CA ASN A 450 15.30 -18.47 -5.33
C ASN A 450 14.10 -17.57 -4.98
N ILE A 451 12.95 -18.19 -4.73
CA ILE A 451 11.68 -17.52 -4.42
C ILE A 451 11.10 -18.17 -3.16
N GLY A 452 10.58 -17.35 -2.25
CA GLY A 452 9.94 -17.80 -1.02
C GLY A 452 10.33 -16.93 0.17
N CYS A 453 9.57 -17.03 1.26
CA CYS A 453 9.80 -16.26 2.49
C CYS A 453 10.52 -17.06 3.60
N ASP A 454 10.78 -18.36 3.39
CA ASP A 454 11.35 -19.26 4.41
C ASP A 454 12.59 -20.03 3.90
N PRO A 455 13.63 -19.36 3.36
CA PRO A 455 14.85 -20.03 2.92
C PRO A 455 15.61 -20.62 4.12
N PRO A 456 16.36 -21.73 3.95
CA PRO A 456 17.08 -22.39 5.06
C PRO A 456 18.07 -21.49 5.80
N ASP A 457 18.68 -20.53 5.11
CA ASP A 457 19.62 -19.58 5.69
C ASP A 457 18.90 -18.41 6.40
N TYR A 458 17.67 -18.10 6.00
CA TYR A 458 16.85 -17.03 6.60
C TYR A 458 15.41 -17.51 6.85
N PRO A 459 15.20 -18.53 7.73
CA PRO A 459 13.87 -19.00 8.06
C PRO A 459 13.11 -17.89 8.79
N THR A 460 11.84 -17.76 8.46
CA THR A 460 10.97 -16.66 8.86
C THR A 460 9.56 -17.17 9.21
N GLN A 461 9.10 -18.25 8.59
CA GLN A 461 7.72 -18.71 8.70
C GLN A 461 7.34 -19.11 10.14
N ALA A 462 8.18 -19.91 10.79
CA ALA A 462 7.91 -20.34 12.17
C ALA A 462 7.87 -19.16 13.15
N TYR A 463 8.73 -18.17 12.93
CA TYR A 463 8.80 -16.98 13.78
C TYR A 463 7.57 -16.07 13.59
N ILE A 464 7.21 -15.76 12.34
CA ILE A 464 5.99 -15.00 12.03
C ILE A 464 4.76 -15.71 12.59
N ASN A 465 4.63 -17.03 12.39
CA ASN A 465 3.49 -17.79 12.90
C ASN A 465 3.40 -17.78 14.44
N THR A 466 4.54 -17.77 15.12
CA THR A 466 4.59 -17.66 16.58
C THR A 466 4.03 -16.32 17.07
N TYR A 467 4.28 -15.25 16.30
CA TYR A 467 3.87 -13.89 16.64
C TYR A 467 2.82 -13.31 15.68
N ILE A 468 1.96 -14.17 15.12
CA ILE A 468 1.13 -13.83 13.95
C ILE A 468 0.23 -12.61 14.19
N GLU A 469 -0.25 -12.44 15.42
CA GLU A 469 -1.09 -11.31 15.81
C GLU A 469 -0.35 -9.97 15.64
N ALA A 470 0.94 -9.90 15.96
CA ALA A 470 1.73 -8.69 15.73
C ALA A 470 1.73 -8.33 14.23
N TYR A 471 1.98 -9.32 13.37
CA TYR A 471 2.10 -9.11 11.92
C TYR A 471 0.77 -8.89 11.19
N THR A 472 -0.37 -9.20 11.82
CA THR A 472 -1.69 -9.15 11.18
C THR A 472 -2.65 -8.14 11.83
N ASN A 473 -2.28 -7.53 12.96
CA ASN A 473 -3.09 -6.52 13.63
C ASN A 473 -2.42 -5.14 13.50
N PRO A 474 -2.96 -4.23 12.67
CA PRO A 474 -2.38 -2.91 12.44
C PRO A 474 -2.41 -2.00 13.67
N ASN A 475 -3.22 -2.32 14.69
CA ASN A 475 -3.28 -1.54 15.93
C ASN A 475 -2.14 -1.87 16.89
N LEU A 476 -1.33 -2.91 16.61
CA LEU A 476 -0.19 -3.29 17.44
C LEU A 476 1.08 -2.67 16.88
N THR A 477 1.32 -1.41 17.23
CA THR A 477 2.43 -0.61 16.67
C THR A 477 3.73 -0.70 17.47
N THR A 478 3.68 -1.30 18.66
CA THR A 478 4.85 -1.45 19.52
C THR A 478 4.93 -2.84 20.13
N TRP A 479 6.13 -3.42 20.14
CA TRP A 479 6.37 -4.77 20.63
C TRP A 479 6.03 -4.94 22.13
N VAL A 480 6.40 -3.96 22.95
CA VAL A 480 6.23 -4.01 24.41
C VAL A 480 4.90 -3.42 24.83
N ASP A 481 4.59 -2.21 24.38
CA ASP A 481 3.45 -1.47 24.92
C ASP A 481 2.13 -1.92 24.31
N ASP A 482 2.06 -2.25 23.03
CA ASP A 482 0.83 -2.73 22.40
C ASP A 482 0.76 -4.26 22.42
N TYR A 483 1.79 -4.95 21.93
CA TYR A 483 1.80 -6.40 21.79
C TYR A 483 2.15 -7.18 23.08
N LYS A 484 2.59 -6.46 24.12
CA LYS A 484 2.84 -7.02 25.47
C LYS A 484 3.93 -8.11 25.52
N GLN A 485 4.92 -8.04 24.63
CA GLN A 485 6.09 -8.91 24.65
C GLN A 485 7.30 -8.25 25.31
N THR A 486 8.31 -9.03 25.64
CA THR A 486 9.60 -8.52 26.14
C THR A 486 10.61 -8.41 25.01
N PHE A 487 11.54 -7.45 25.11
CA PHE A 487 12.73 -7.46 24.27
C PHE A 487 13.60 -8.68 24.62
N PRO A 488 14.09 -9.44 23.63
CA PRO A 488 15.01 -10.53 23.87
C PRO A 488 16.32 -9.98 24.45
N LYS A 489 16.92 -10.75 25.37
CA LYS A 489 18.19 -10.36 25.97
C LYS A 489 19.29 -10.28 24.91
N ASN A 490 20.21 -9.34 25.10
CA ASN A 490 21.36 -9.14 24.23
C ASN A 490 22.64 -9.52 24.98
N ASN A 491 23.51 -10.31 24.35
CA ASN A 491 24.73 -10.85 24.95
C ASN A 491 25.83 -9.81 25.24
N LEU A 492 25.70 -8.59 24.71
CA LEU A 492 26.60 -7.47 24.98
C LEU A 492 26.19 -6.68 26.22
N THR A 493 24.90 -6.71 26.60
CA THR A 493 24.35 -5.88 27.68
C THR A 493 23.76 -6.68 28.84
N ALA A 494 23.49 -7.98 28.64
CA ALA A 494 22.92 -8.87 29.62
C ALA A 494 23.71 -10.18 29.75
N THR A 495 23.54 -10.87 30.87
CA THR A 495 24.06 -12.23 31.06
C THR A 495 23.11 -13.23 30.39
N CYS A 496 23.61 -13.94 29.37
CA CYS A 496 22.91 -15.08 28.78
C CYS A 496 23.16 -16.35 29.59
N ASN A 497 22.22 -17.31 29.53
CA ASN A 497 22.36 -18.60 30.22
C ASN A 497 23.13 -19.64 29.40
#